data_AF-A0A935R275-F1
#
_entry.id   AF-A0A935R275-F1
#
_cell.length_a   1.000
_cell.length_b   1.000
_cell.length_c   1.000
_cell.angle_alpha   90.00
_cell.angle_beta   90.00
_cell.angle_gamma   90.00
#
_symmetry.space_group_name_H-M   'P 1'
#
loop_
_entity.id
_entity.type
_entity.pdbx_description
1 polymer ?
#
loop_
_entity_poly.entity_id
_entity_poly.type
_entity_poly.pdbx_seq_one_letter_code
_entity_poly.pdbx_strand_id
1 'polypeptide(L)'
;MDGDGLSDVLVGARGQDGGVKDAGAAYLLRSEWSLDPGCGTMSLADADLKLYGEATDDVAGEWVSGAGDVDGDGRADVIIGAFGHDPGGDYDKAGAAYLFLSGGIFEGALRRGEPEQR
;
A
#
# COMPACT_ATOMS: atom_id res chain seq x y z
N MET A 1 5.75 -5.81 6.23
CA MET A 1 6.88 -5.20 5.53
C MET A 1 7.98 -6.21 5.69
N ASP A 2 8.29 -6.89 4.61
CA ASP A 2 8.34 -8.35 4.40
C ASP A 2 9.24 -9.24 5.29
N GLY A 3 9.84 -8.74 6.36
CA GLY A 3 10.64 -9.55 7.30
C GLY A 3 12.05 -9.86 6.81
N ASP A 4 12.51 -9.19 5.75
CA ASP A 4 13.89 -9.26 5.26
C ASP A 4 14.90 -8.42 6.10
N GLY A 5 14.39 -7.63 7.05
CA GLY A 5 15.19 -6.76 7.92
C GLY A 5 15.45 -5.36 7.36
N LEU A 6 14.86 -5.02 6.22
CA LEU A 6 14.88 -3.70 5.60
C LEU A 6 13.53 -3.00 5.80
N SER A 7 13.56 -1.66 5.81
CA SER A 7 12.34 -0.86 5.95
C SER A 7 11.68 -0.66 4.59
N ASP A 8 10.46 -1.16 4.41
CA ASP A 8 9.62 -0.83 3.25
C ASP A 8 9.00 0.58 3.38
N VAL A 9 8.55 1.13 2.25
CA VAL A 9 8.01 2.50 2.18
C VAL A 9 6.53 2.49 1.89
N LEU A 10 5.74 3.10 2.77
CA LEU A 10 4.31 3.35 2.58
C LEU A 10 4.08 4.84 2.29
N VAL A 11 3.43 5.12 1.16
CA VAL A 11 3.20 6.49 0.67
C VAL A 11 1.70 6.75 0.55
N GLY A 12 1.22 7.79 1.24
CA GLY A 12 -0.12 8.34 1.04
C GLY A 12 -0.12 9.43 -0.03
N ALA A 13 -1.14 9.42 -0.89
CA ALA A 13 -1.35 10.37 -1.98
C ALA A 13 -2.81 10.84 -1.98
N ARG A 14 -3.21 11.56 -0.94
CA ARG A 14 -4.60 11.98 -0.69
C ARG A 14 -5.30 12.75 -1.82
N GLY A 15 -4.55 13.50 -2.63
CA GLY A 15 -5.07 14.31 -3.74
C GLY A 15 -4.85 13.65 -5.11
N GLN A 16 -4.78 12.32 -5.15
CA GLN A 16 -4.62 11.58 -6.38
C GLN A 16 -5.97 11.49 -7.11
N ASP A 17 -6.02 12.04 -8.33
CA ASP A 17 -7.23 12.18 -9.14
C ASP A 17 -7.27 11.21 -10.36
N GLY A 18 -6.52 10.12 -10.30
CA GLY A 18 -6.27 9.24 -11.45
C GLY A 18 -7.48 8.47 -11.96
N GLY A 19 -8.53 8.37 -11.15
CA GLY A 19 -9.81 7.75 -11.51
C GLY A 19 -10.97 8.71 -11.37
N VAL A 20 -11.17 9.23 -10.16
CA VAL A 20 -12.18 10.24 -9.82
C VAL A 20 -11.55 11.34 -8.97
N LYS A 21 -12.18 12.51 -8.92
CA LYS A 21 -11.62 13.72 -8.29
C LYS A 21 -11.41 13.50 -6.78
N ASP A 22 -10.24 13.86 -6.26
CA ASP A 22 -9.89 13.81 -4.84
C ASP A 22 -10.15 12.43 -4.19
N ALA A 23 -10.11 11.35 -4.99
CA ALA A 23 -10.29 9.98 -4.50
C ALA A 23 -9.17 9.57 -3.54
N GLY A 24 -7.95 10.05 -3.85
CA GLY A 24 -6.75 9.69 -3.12
C GLY A 24 -6.25 8.28 -3.45
N ALA A 25 -5.04 7.99 -3.00
CA ALA A 25 -4.41 6.68 -3.16
C ALA A 25 -3.37 6.42 -2.07
N ALA A 26 -3.00 5.16 -1.89
CA ALA A 26 -1.86 4.75 -1.07
C ALA A 26 -1.05 3.66 -1.79
N TYR A 27 0.27 3.67 -1.59
CA TYR A 27 1.24 2.84 -2.29
C TYR A 27 2.23 2.20 -1.31
N LEU A 28 2.45 0.89 -1.41
CA LEU A 28 3.51 0.20 -0.68
C LEU A 28 4.63 -0.18 -1.65
N LEU A 29 5.84 0.23 -1.35
CA LEU A 29 7.05 -0.10 -2.10
C LEU A 29 7.96 -0.94 -1.22
N ARG A 30 8.33 -2.12 -1.70
CA ARG A 30 9.33 -2.94 -1.03
C ARG A 30 10.75 -2.44 -1.21
N SER A 31 11.55 -2.76 -0.22
CA SER A 31 12.93 -2.31 -0.11
C SER A 31 13.95 -3.08 -0.96
N GLU A 32 13.60 -4.27 -1.50
CA GLU A 32 14.48 -5.04 -2.40
C GLU A 32 14.89 -4.28 -3.69
N TRP A 33 14.16 -3.21 -4.04
CA TRP A 33 14.54 -2.24 -5.08
C TRP A 33 14.95 -0.86 -4.55
N SER A 34 14.70 -0.59 -3.26
CA SER A 34 14.81 0.74 -2.65
C SER A 34 16.21 1.12 -2.17
N LEU A 35 17.17 0.19 -2.17
CA LEU A 35 18.51 0.41 -1.64
C LEU A 35 19.64 0.10 -2.64
N ASP A 36 19.37 0.03 -3.94
CA ASP A 36 20.46 0.20 -4.90
C ASP A 36 20.92 1.66 -4.80
N PRO A 37 22.14 1.97 -4.35
CA PRO A 37 22.61 3.35 -4.21
C PRO A 37 22.59 4.14 -5.54
N GLY A 38 22.39 3.46 -6.68
CA GLY A 38 22.20 4.07 -7.99
C GLY A 38 20.76 4.46 -8.36
N CYS A 39 19.73 3.99 -7.66
CA CYS A 39 18.34 4.28 -7.99
C CYS A 39 17.85 5.56 -7.27
N GLY A 40 18.11 6.73 -7.85
CA GLY A 40 17.70 8.01 -7.26
C GLY A 40 16.18 8.21 -7.14
N THR A 41 15.37 7.57 -7.98
CA THR A 41 13.91 7.73 -8.02
C THR A 41 13.23 6.40 -8.37
N MET A 42 12.14 6.08 -7.67
CA MET A 42 11.24 4.97 -8.01
C MET A 42 9.86 5.49 -8.42
N SER A 43 9.23 4.83 -9.38
CA SER A 43 7.88 5.15 -9.82
C SER A 43 6.85 4.46 -8.92
N LEU A 44 5.82 5.20 -8.48
CA LEU A 44 4.67 4.60 -7.78
C LEU A 44 3.86 3.64 -8.69
N ALA A 45 4.10 3.69 -10.01
CA ALA A 45 3.56 2.70 -10.94
C ALA A 45 4.12 1.29 -10.70
N ASP A 46 5.25 1.16 -10.03
CA ASP A 46 5.89 -0.13 -9.74
C ASP A 46 5.65 -0.61 -8.29
N ALA A 47 4.79 0.09 -7.55
CA ALA A 47 4.43 -0.29 -6.17
C ALA A 47 3.80 -1.69 -6.11
N ASP A 48 4.21 -2.48 -5.10
CA ASP A 48 3.72 -3.83 -4.85
C ASP A 48 2.25 -3.85 -4.45
N LEU A 49 1.81 -2.82 -3.71
CA LEU A 49 0.42 -2.60 -3.38
C LEU A 49 -0.01 -1.19 -3.79
N LYS A 50 -1.23 -1.11 -4.34
CA LYS A 50 -1.89 0.13 -4.71
C LYS A 50 -3.33 0.08 -4.21
N LEU A 51 -3.69 1.01 -3.35
CA LEU A 51 -5.07 1.29 -2.99
C LEU A 51 -5.46 2.61 -3.64
N TYR A 52 -6.62 2.64 -4.30
CA TYR A 52 -7.23 3.85 -4.82
C TYR A 52 -8.55 4.09 -4.10
N GLY A 53 -8.88 5.36 -3.83
CA GLY A 53 -10.24 5.71 -3.43
C GLY A 53 -11.24 5.34 -4.52
N GLU A 54 -12.45 5.00 -4.12
CA GLU A 54 -13.47 4.45 -5.00
C GLU A 54 -14.37 5.56 -5.56
N ALA A 55 -14.58 6.63 -4.78
CA ALA A 55 -15.44 7.76 -5.11
C ALA A 55 -14.76 9.11 -4.91
N THR A 56 -15.43 10.15 -5.42
CA THR A 56 -15.00 11.54 -5.28
C THR A 56 -14.92 11.92 -3.82
N ASP A 57 -13.86 12.62 -3.43
CA ASP A 57 -13.63 13.07 -2.04
C ASP A 57 -13.46 11.92 -1.01
N ASP A 58 -13.16 10.68 -1.42
CA ASP A 58 -12.85 9.58 -0.49
C ASP A 58 -11.58 9.87 0.32
N VAL A 59 -10.62 10.56 -0.29
CA VAL A 59 -9.33 10.94 0.30
C VAL A 59 -8.56 9.74 0.86
N ALA A 60 -8.54 8.63 0.13
CA ALA A 60 -7.74 7.46 0.50
C ALA A 60 -6.25 7.82 0.59
N GLY A 61 -5.56 7.27 1.60
CA GLY A 61 -4.16 7.61 1.86
C GLY A 61 -3.96 8.98 2.53
N GLU A 62 -5.01 9.59 3.09
CA GLU A 62 -4.89 10.73 4.01
C GLU A 62 -3.98 10.38 5.20
N TRP A 63 -4.17 9.17 5.73
CA TRP A 63 -3.35 8.59 6.78
C TRP A 63 -2.87 7.22 6.38
N VAL A 64 -1.60 6.96 6.66
CA VAL A 64 -0.98 5.66 6.44
C VAL A 64 -0.08 5.33 7.63
N SER A 65 -0.05 4.07 8.06
CA SER A 65 0.82 3.61 9.14
C SER A 65 1.14 2.12 8.99
N GLY A 66 2.27 1.70 9.55
CA GLY A 66 2.46 0.29 9.89
C GLY A 66 1.48 -0.10 11.00
N ALA A 67 0.87 -1.27 10.88
CA ALA A 67 -0.06 -1.83 11.85
C ALA A 67 0.62 -2.86 12.79
N GLY A 68 1.87 -3.25 12.50
CA GLY A 68 2.49 -4.42 13.11
C GLY A 68 1.94 -5.71 12.50
N ASP A 69 2.40 -6.85 12.97
CA ASP A 69 1.89 -8.17 12.54
C ASP A 69 0.53 -8.43 13.21
N VAL A 70 -0.57 -8.23 12.47
CA VAL A 70 -1.93 -8.31 13.00
C VAL A 70 -2.50 -9.72 12.93
N ASP A 71 -2.09 -10.51 11.92
CA ASP A 71 -2.58 -11.87 11.71
C ASP A 71 -1.66 -12.98 12.26
N GLY A 72 -0.46 -12.62 12.73
CA GLY A 72 0.48 -13.50 13.39
C GLY A 72 1.35 -14.30 12.43
N ASP A 73 1.52 -13.85 11.18
CA ASP A 73 2.30 -14.53 10.15
C ASP A 73 3.81 -14.19 10.21
N GLY A 74 4.20 -13.28 11.10
CA GLY A 74 5.58 -12.81 11.26
C GLY A 74 5.96 -11.62 10.37
N ARG A 75 5.01 -11.00 9.64
CA ARG A 75 5.24 -9.85 8.76
C ARG A 75 4.36 -8.68 9.20
N ALA A 76 4.95 -7.47 9.22
CA ALA A 76 4.17 -6.29 9.60
C ALA A 76 3.11 -5.91 8.56
N ASP A 77 1.88 -5.65 8.98
CA ASP A 77 0.77 -5.19 8.14
C ASP A 77 0.71 -3.67 8.05
N VAL A 78 -0.17 -3.17 7.18
CA VAL A 78 -0.36 -1.73 6.98
C VAL A 78 -1.82 -1.33 7.11
N ILE A 79 -2.05 -0.14 7.65
CA ILE A 79 -3.36 0.48 7.75
C ILE A 79 -3.39 1.79 6.96
N ILE A 80 -4.48 2.01 6.22
CA ILE A 80 -4.71 3.18 5.37
C ILE A 80 -6.07 3.77 5.72
N GLY A 81 -6.13 5.09 5.95
CA GLY A 81 -7.39 5.82 6.13
C GLY A 81 -7.90 6.44 4.83
N ALA A 82 -9.23 6.47 4.67
CA ALA A 82 -9.94 7.25 3.68
C ALA A 82 -10.96 8.14 4.40
N PHE A 83 -10.61 9.41 4.59
CA PHE A 83 -11.35 10.30 5.48
C PHE A 83 -12.78 10.57 5.01
N GLY A 84 -13.00 10.65 3.70
CA GLY A 84 -14.29 11.00 3.12
C GLY A 84 -15.04 9.85 2.48
N HIS A 85 -14.58 8.61 2.67
CA HIS A 85 -15.26 7.43 2.13
C HIS A 85 -16.66 7.25 2.73
N ASP A 86 -17.66 7.64 1.96
CA ASP A 86 -19.09 7.54 2.29
C ASP A 86 -19.85 6.70 1.25
N PRO A 87 -19.92 5.37 1.44
CA PRO A 87 -20.59 4.49 0.49
C PRO A 87 -22.12 4.65 0.50
N GLY A 88 -22.68 5.35 1.51
CA GLY A 88 -24.12 5.59 1.64
C GLY A 88 -24.56 6.94 1.07
N GLY A 89 -23.67 7.93 0.97
CA GLY A 89 -24.00 9.30 0.60
C GLY A 89 -24.86 10.04 1.64
N ASP A 90 -25.05 9.43 2.82
CA ASP A 90 -25.98 9.87 3.86
C ASP A 90 -25.32 10.80 4.89
N TYR A 91 -23.97 10.89 4.90
CA TYR A 91 -23.21 11.69 5.85
C TYR A 91 -22.13 12.47 5.11
N ASP A 92 -22.07 13.80 5.29
CA ASP A 92 -21.01 14.64 4.70
C ASP A 92 -19.61 14.22 5.22
N LYS A 93 -19.02 13.18 4.60
CA LYS A 93 -17.73 12.53 4.88
C LYS A 93 -17.75 11.53 6.03
N ALA A 94 -18.51 10.45 5.89
CA ALA A 94 -18.16 9.23 6.61
C ALA A 94 -16.71 8.81 6.25
N GLY A 95 -16.03 8.14 7.18
CA GLY A 95 -14.64 7.71 6.99
C GLY A 95 -14.52 6.20 6.99
N ALA A 96 -13.46 5.70 6.36
CA ALA A 96 -13.08 4.29 6.36
C ALA A 96 -11.61 4.10 6.73
N ALA A 97 -11.30 2.89 7.21
CA ALA A 97 -9.94 2.41 7.41
C ALA A 97 -9.80 1.02 6.79
N TYR A 98 -8.70 0.82 6.05
CA TYR A 98 -8.35 -0.40 5.35
C TYR A 98 -7.12 -1.02 5.99
N LEU A 99 -7.20 -2.30 6.37
CA LEU A 99 -6.06 -3.10 6.82
C LEU A 99 -5.63 -4.02 5.67
N PHE A 100 -4.34 -4.02 5.36
CA PHE A 100 -3.76 -4.92 4.37
C PHE A 100 -2.77 -5.87 5.01
N LEU A 101 -3.05 -7.16 4.84
CA LEU A 101 -2.20 -8.25 5.33
C LEU A 101 -1.03 -8.45 4.38
N SER A 102 0.18 -8.21 4.88
CA SER A 102 1.40 -8.23 4.07
C SER A 102 1.82 -9.63 3.65
N GLY A 103 1.51 -10.66 4.43
CA GLY A 103 1.79 -12.06 4.10
C GLY A 103 1.35 -12.47 2.72
N GLY A 104 0.09 -12.20 2.40
CA GLY A 104 -0.49 -12.53 1.09
C GLY A 104 0.09 -11.73 -0.08
N ILE A 105 0.72 -10.58 0.18
CA ILE A 105 1.34 -9.73 -0.85
C ILE A 105 2.72 -10.30 -1.24
N PHE A 106 3.44 -10.88 -0.28
CA PHE A 106 4.85 -11.25 -0.45
C PHE A 106 5.11 -12.75 -0.65
N GLU A 107 4.15 -13.63 -0.31
CA GLU A 107 4.22 -15.07 -0.61
C GLU A 107 4.27 -15.37 -2.13
N GLY A 108 3.71 -14.48 -2.97
CA GLY A 108 3.69 -14.64 -4.44
C GLY A 108 5.00 -14.27 -5.16
N ALA A 109 5.94 -13.60 -4.48
CA ALA A 109 7.15 -13.08 -5.13
C ALA A 109 8.31 -14.08 -5.19
N LEU A 110 8.26 -15.20 -4.43
CA LEU A 110 9.40 -16.11 -4.25
C LEU A 110 9.60 -17.19 -5.33
N ARG A 111 9.12 -17.00 -6.57
CA ARG A 111 9.34 -17.96 -7.69
C ARG A 111 9.78 -17.32 -9.01
N ARG A 112 10.75 -16.43 -8.98
CA ARG A 112 11.56 -16.12 -10.19
C ARG A 112 13.03 -16.13 -9.82
N GLY A 113 13.72 -17.26 -10.00
CA GLY A 113 15.16 -17.23 -9.83
C GLY A 113 15.99 -18.50 -9.93
N GLU A 114 15.45 -19.73 -9.82
CA GLU A 114 16.31 -20.92 -9.90
C GLU A 114 16.12 -21.66 -11.24
N PRO A 115 17.18 -21.81 -12.07
CA PRO A 115 17.14 -22.75 -13.18
C PRO A 115 17.15 -24.16 -12.60
N GLU A 116 16.19 -24.99 -13.03
CA GLU A 116 16.19 -26.42 -12.74
C GLU A 116 17.50 -27.04 -13.24
N GLN A 117 18.43 -27.29 -12.32
CA GLN A 117 19.51 -28.23 -12.54
C GLN A 117 19.10 -29.59 -11.97
N ARG A 118 18.49 -30.42 -12.80
CA ARG A 118 19.00 -31.75 -13.17
C ARG A 118 18.07 -32.49 -14.11
#